data_AF-A0A956NXW1-F1
#
_entry.id   AF-A0A956NXW1-F1
#
_cell.length_a   1.000
_cell.length_b   1.000
_cell.length_c   1.000
_cell.angle_alpha   90.00
_cell.angle_beta   90.00
_cell.angle_gamma   90.00
#
_symmetry.space_group_name_H-M   'P 1'
#
loop_
_entity.id
_entity.type
_entity.pdbx_description
1 polymer ?
#
loop_
_entity_poly.entity_id
_entity_poly.type
_entity_poly.pdbx_seq_one_letter_code
_entity_poly.pdbx_strand_id
1 'polypeptide(L)'
;MPRRAPDRLAAAEATLRTCFAMSGYIRRRSATRLTTDGSTRYHKGDEVRLVVRTRAELARIRQLLALFGLRPGQPFRQVNRLVQPVYGREAVGWFKEAA
;
A
#
# COMPACT_ATOMS: atom_id res chain seq x y z
N MET A 1 16.86 9.37 -28.56
CA MET A 1 17.58 8.74 -27.43
C MET A 1 16.63 8.54 -26.24
N PRO A 2 16.06 7.35 -25.98
CA PRO A 2 15.10 7.18 -24.90
C PRO A 2 15.82 6.80 -23.60
N ARG A 3 16.23 7.80 -22.81
CA ARG A 3 16.65 7.64 -21.41
C ARG A 3 15.45 7.43 -20.45
N ARG A 4 14.31 6.95 -20.96
CA ARG A 4 12.96 7.32 -20.44
C ARG A 4 12.32 6.34 -19.46
N ALA A 5 12.91 5.17 -19.22
CA ALA A 5 12.34 4.11 -18.39
C ALA A 5 12.78 4.14 -16.91
N PRO A 6 14.09 4.26 -16.57
CA PRO A 6 14.52 4.20 -15.16
C PRO A 6 14.07 5.43 -14.37
N ASP A 7 14.12 6.63 -14.97
CA ASP A 7 13.71 7.87 -14.32
C ASP A 7 12.23 7.87 -13.92
N ARG A 8 11.38 7.21 -14.74
CA ARG A 8 9.94 7.09 -14.49
C ARG A 8 9.64 6.14 -13.34
N LEU A 9 10.42 5.06 -13.20
CA LEU A 9 10.29 4.12 -12.09
C LEU A 9 10.77 4.76 -10.78
N ALA A 10 11.89 5.47 -10.80
CA ALA A 10 12.38 6.20 -9.63
C ALA A 10 11.37 7.28 -9.16
N ALA A 11 10.79 8.04 -10.11
CA ALA A 11 9.75 9.02 -9.79
C ALA A 11 8.45 8.37 -9.27
N ALA A 12 8.07 7.21 -9.84
CA ALA A 12 6.93 6.44 -9.38
C ALA A 12 7.12 5.94 -7.94
N GLU A 13 8.31 5.43 -7.63
CA GLU A 13 8.70 4.99 -6.30
C GLU A 13 8.65 6.15 -5.30
N ALA A 14 9.29 7.29 -5.63
CA ALA A 14 9.26 8.47 -4.79
C ALA A 14 7.82 8.94 -4.52
N THR A 15 6.95 8.94 -5.53
CA THR A 15 5.54 9.30 -5.37
C THR A 15 4.82 8.37 -4.39
N LEU A 16 5.01 7.05 -4.52
CA LEU A 16 4.40 6.08 -3.61
C LEU A 16 4.91 6.23 -2.18
N ARG A 17 6.23 6.46 -2.00
CA ARG A 17 6.85 6.69 -0.70
C ARG A 17 6.31 7.97 -0.04
N THR A 18 6.21 9.07 -0.78
CA THR A 18 5.61 10.31 -0.26
C THR A 18 4.15 10.11 0.12
N CYS A 19 3.35 9.42 -0.69
CA CYS A 19 1.97 9.08 -0.33
C CYS A 19 1.88 8.26 0.95
N PHE A 20 2.79 7.30 1.14
CA PHE A 20 2.83 6.51 2.35
C PHE A 20 3.26 7.34 3.57
N ALA A 21 4.29 8.17 3.45
CA ALA A 21 4.77 9.02 4.54
C ALA A 21 3.73 10.06 4.99
N MET A 22 2.95 10.61 4.06
CA MET A 22 1.95 11.64 4.38
C MET A 22 0.74 11.12 5.13
N SER A 23 0.28 9.92 4.79
CA SER A 23 -1.05 9.46 5.20
C SER A 23 -1.23 7.95 5.19
N GLY A 24 -0.20 7.19 4.80
CA GLY A 24 -0.21 5.75 4.81
C GLY A 24 0.04 5.18 6.20
N TYR A 25 -0.46 3.97 6.42
CA TYR A 25 -0.15 3.23 7.65
C TYR A 25 -0.14 1.73 7.37
N ILE A 26 0.70 1.02 8.13
CA ILE A 26 0.80 -0.44 8.05
C ILE A 26 -0.13 -1.04 9.07
N ARG A 27 -1.00 -1.95 8.63
CA ARG A 27 -1.68 -2.87 9.52
C ARG A 27 -0.91 -4.18 9.53
N ARG A 28 -0.19 -4.42 10.62
CA ARG A 28 0.47 -5.71 10.84
C ARG A 28 -0.51 -6.71 11.41
N ARG A 29 -0.30 -7.98 11.08
CA ARG A 29 -0.94 -9.10 11.76
C ARG A 29 -0.58 -9.04 13.24
N SER A 30 -1.58 -9.09 14.13
CA SER A 30 -1.33 -9.16 15.57
C SER A 30 -0.95 -10.59 15.94
N ALA A 31 0.28 -10.77 16.42
CA ALA A 31 0.76 -12.07 16.90
C ALA A 31 -0.09 -12.58 18.07
N THR A 32 -0.40 -11.71 19.04
CA THR A 32 -1.23 -12.03 20.20
C THR A 32 -2.59 -12.60 19.79
N ARG A 33 -3.30 -11.94 18.86
CA ARG A 33 -4.60 -12.43 18.38
C ARG A 33 -4.51 -13.70 17.56
N LEU A 34 -3.40 -13.91 16.85
CA LEU A 34 -3.19 -15.18 16.15
C LEU A 34 -3.07 -16.35 17.13
N THR A 35 -2.38 -16.14 18.25
CA THR A 35 -2.22 -17.16 19.30
C THR A 35 -3.52 -17.41 20.07
N THR A 36 -4.29 -16.35 20.35
CA THR A 36 -5.54 -16.47 21.14
C THR A 36 -6.74 -16.94 20.31
N ASP A 37 -6.94 -16.40 19.10
CA ASP A 37 -8.15 -16.68 18.30
C ASP A 37 -7.93 -17.83 17.30
N GLY A 38 -6.67 -18.21 17.03
CA GLY A 38 -6.29 -19.17 16.01
C GLY A 38 -6.42 -18.64 14.58
N SER A 39 -5.72 -19.27 13.64
CA SER A 39 -5.77 -18.92 12.20
C SER A 39 -7.17 -19.08 11.57
N THR A 40 -8.02 -19.88 12.19
CA THR A 40 -9.39 -20.19 11.73
C THR A 40 -10.39 -19.07 12.01
N ARG A 41 -10.15 -18.22 13.03
CA ARG A 41 -11.00 -17.05 13.35
C ARG A 41 -10.32 -15.72 13.04
N TYR A 42 -8.99 -15.69 12.98
CA TYR A 42 -8.21 -14.47 12.69
C TYR A 42 -7.63 -14.45 11.27
N HIS A 43 -8.45 -14.00 10.32
CA HIS A 43 -8.11 -13.91 8.89
C HIS A 43 -7.34 -12.64 8.50
N LYS A 44 -6.93 -11.81 9.46
CA LYS A 44 -6.28 -10.52 9.15
C LYS A 44 -4.80 -10.75 8.86
N GLY A 45 -4.35 -10.31 7.68
CA GLY A 45 -2.97 -10.37 7.23
C GLY A 45 -2.23 -9.05 7.36
N ASP A 46 -0.97 -9.07 6.92
CA ASP A 46 -0.14 -7.88 6.75
C ASP A 46 -0.61 -7.08 5.53
N GLU A 47 -0.97 -5.81 5.74
CA GLU A 47 -1.41 -4.91 4.67
C GLU A 47 -0.87 -3.50 4.88
N VAL A 48 -0.58 -2.82 3.77
CA VAL A 48 -0.31 -1.38 3.73
C VAL A 48 -1.57 -0.67 3.30
N ARG A 49 -1.94 0.40 3.99
CA ARG A 49 -3.10 1.22 3.62
C ARG A 49 -2.61 2.58 3.18
N LEU A 50 -2.77 2.88 1.90
CA LEU A 50 -2.49 4.21 1.34
C LEU A 50 -3.76 5.04 1.39
N VAL A 51 -3.68 6.24 1.94
CA VAL A 51 -4.85 7.11 2.13
C VAL A 51 -4.75 8.30 1.19
N VAL A 52 -5.69 8.41 0.26
CA VAL A 52 -5.79 9.48 -0.73
C VAL A 52 -7.08 10.29 -0.55
N ARG A 53 -7.13 11.48 -1.16
CA ARG A 53 -8.27 12.39 -1.02
C ARG A 53 -9.22 12.28 -2.21
N THR A 54 -8.70 11.95 -3.39
CA THR A 54 -9.46 11.96 -4.64
C THR A 54 -9.41 10.61 -5.38
N ARG A 55 -10.41 10.37 -6.23
CA ARG A 55 -10.44 9.18 -7.10
C ARG A 55 -9.34 9.21 -8.16
N ALA A 56 -8.92 10.40 -8.59
CA ALA A 56 -7.83 10.56 -9.55
C ALA A 56 -6.48 10.11 -8.95
N GLU A 57 -6.17 10.54 -7.71
CA GLU A 57 -5.00 10.07 -6.96
C GLU A 57 -5.04 8.55 -6.76
N LEU A 58 -6.22 8.01 -6.42
CA LEU A 58 -6.40 6.57 -6.25
C LEU A 58 -6.06 5.78 -7.54
N ALA A 59 -6.61 6.21 -8.68
CA ALA A 59 -6.33 5.59 -9.96
C ALA A 59 -4.84 5.68 -10.31
N ARG A 60 -4.21 6.82 -10.04
CA ARG A 60 -2.78 7.02 -10.25
C ARG A 60 -1.95 6.07 -9.39
N ILE A 61 -2.20 6.01 -8.08
CA ILE A 61 -1.49 5.11 -7.17
C ILE A 61 -1.65 3.66 -7.60
N ARG A 62 -2.85 3.23 -8.01
CA ARG A 62 -3.07 1.85 -8.48
C ARG A 62 -2.22 1.50 -9.70
N GLN A 63 -2.08 2.42 -10.65
CA GLN A 63 -1.19 2.23 -11.79
C GLN A 63 0.27 2.10 -11.34
N LEU A 64 0.73 2.96 -10.43
CA LEU A 64 2.10 2.90 -9.90
C LEU A 64 2.35 1.59 -9.16
N LEU A 65 1.43 1.15 -8.29
CA LEU A 65 1.53 -0.11 -7.57
C LEU A 65 1.66 -1.31 -8.52
N ALA A 66 0.90 -1.31 -9.62
CA ALA A 66 0.98 -2.36 -10.64
C ALA A 66 2.35 -2.40 -11.34
N LEU A 67 3.01 -1.25 -11.54
CA LEU A 67 4.38 -1.20 -12.11
C LEU A 67 5.41 -1.90 -11.23
N PHE A 68 5.21 -1.91 -9.91
CA PHE A 68 6.07 -2.59 -8.95
C PHE A 68 5.59 -4.01 -8.60
N GLY A 69 4.59 -4.54 -9.31
CA GLY A 69 4.04 -5.88 -9.05
C GLY A 69 3.30 -6.01 -7.71
N LEU A 70 3.02 -4.90 -7.03
CA LEU A 70 2.28 -4.90 -5.77
C LEU A 70 0.80 -5.22 -6.02
N ARG A 71 0.15 -5.85 -5.05
CA ARG A 71 -1.25 -6.30 -5.16
C ARG A 71 -2.21 -5.34 -4.45
N PRO A 72 -2.72 -4.29 -5.13
CA PRO A 72 -3.74 -3.43 -4.55
C PRO A 72 -5.05 -4.19 -4.39
N GLY A 73 -5.63 -4.14 -3.19
CA GLY A 73 -6.96 -4.64 -2.90
C GLY A 73 -8.08 -3.74 -3.40
N GLN A 74 -9.30 -4.03 -2.95
CA GLN A 74 -10.46 -3.19 -3.22
C GLN A 74 -10.36 -1.89 -2.41
N PRO A 75 -10.36 -0.71 -3.04
CA PRO A 75 -10.33 0.54 -2.32
C PRO A 75 -11.68 0.80 -1.66
N PHE A 76 -11.66 1.42 -0.49
CA PHE A 76 -12.86 1.75 0.26
C PHE A 76 -12.81 3.19 0.77
N ARG A 77 -13.97 3.78 1.02
CA ARG A 77 -14.06 5.14 1.56
C ARG A 77 -14.05 5.08 3.08
N GLN A 78 -13.16 5.85 3.69
CA GLN A 78 -13.11 6.08 5.12
C GLN A 78 -13.44 7.55 5.39
N VAL A 79 -14.70 7.82 5.74
CA VAL A 79 -15.25 9.18 5.92
C VAL A 79 -15.03 10.03 4.67
N ASN A 80 -14.10 10.99 4.72
CA ASN A 80 -13.76 11.90 3.61
C ASN A 80 -12.47 11.51 2.88
N ARG A 81 -11.93 10.32 3.15
CA ARG A 81 -10.71 9.81 2.54
C ARG A 81 -10.99 8.51 1.80
N LEU A 82 -10.18 8.22 0.79
CA LEU A 82 -10.18 6.96 0.06
C LEU A 82 -8.96 6.16 0.51
N VAL A 83 -9.16 4.90 0.85
CA VAL A 83 -8.11 4.02 1.33
C VAL A 83 -7.90 2.93 0.30
N GLN A 84 -6.66 2.81 -0.18
CA GLN A 84 -6.19 1.72 -1.03
C GLN A 84 -5.42 0.72 -0.16
N PRO A 85 -6.00 -0.43 0.19
CA PRO A 85 -5.24 -1.51 0.81
C PRO A 85 -4.29 -2.13 -0.22
N VAL A 86 -3.11 -2.52 0.22
CA VAL A 86 -2.10 -3.25 -0.56
C VAL A 86 -1.71 -4.44 0.29
N TYR A 87 -2.03 -5.64 -0.19
CA TYR A 87 -1.86 -6.86 0.57
C TYR A 87 -0.46 -7.44 0.39
N GLY A 88 0.03 -8.08 1.46
CA GLY A 88 1.23 -8.89 1.41
C GLY A 88 2.37 -8.33 2.25
N ARG A 89 3.18 -9.25 2.78
CA ARG A 89 4.41 -8.91 3.53
C ARG A 89 5.42 -8.17 2.68
N GLU A 90 5.46 -8.45 1.38
CA GLU A 90 6.32 -7.75 0.41
C GLU A 90 5.98 -6.27 0.35
N ALA A 91 4.68 -5.92 0.28
CA ALA A 91 4.25 -4.52 0.32
C ALA A 91 4.65 -3.87 1.65
N VAL A 92 4.44 -4.56 2.78
CA VAL A 92 4.85 -4.05 4.09
C VAL A 92 6.36 -3.82 4.16
N GLY A 93 7.18 -4.73 3.63
CA GLY A 93 8.63 -4.56 3.55
C GLY A 93 9.02 -3.37 2.68
N TRP A 94 8.45 -3.29 1.47
CA TRP A 94 8.72 -2.22 0.50
C TRP A 94 8.46 -0.82 1.08
N PHE A 95 7.36 -0.66 1.82
CA PHE A 95 7.02 0.61 2.47
C PHE A 95 7.72 0.83 3.83
N LYS A 96 8.19 -0.22 4.51
CA LYS A 96 8.92 -0.11 5.78
C LYS A 96 10.36 0.38 5.59
N GLU A 97 11.02 -0.02 4.51
CA GLU A 97 12.34 0.51 4.11
C GLU A 97 12.26 1.99 3.62
N ALA A 98 11.06 2.59 3.64
CA ALA A 98 10.80 3.95 3.20
C ALA A 98 10.40 4.93 4.32
N ALA A 99 10.26 4.44 5.55
CA ALA A 99 9.89 5.22 6.74
C ALA A 99 11.05 5.26 7.72
#